data_AF-A0A7V3H5U9-F1
#
_entry.id   AF-A0A7V3H5U9-F1
#
_cell.length_a   1.000
_cell.length_b   1.000
_cell.length_c   1.000
_cell.angle_alpha   90.00
_cell.angle_beta   90.00
_cell.angle_gamma   90.00
#
_symmetry.space_group_name_H-M   'P 1'
#
loop_
_entity.id
_entity.type
_entity.pdbx_description
1 polymer ?
#
loop_
_entity_poly.entity_id
_entity_poly.type
_entity_poly.pdbx_seq_one_letter_code
_entity_poly.pdbx_strand_id
1 'polypeptide(L)' 'DVFAEEPLPPAHPFWRHPRVIVTPHIAGPASPEREVALLAENLRRLRTGRPLKGLVRRARGY' A
#
# COMPACT_ATOMS: atom_id res chain seq x y z
N ASP A 1 6.88 6.28 8.86
CA ASP A 1 5.73 5.38 8.67
C ASP A 1 6.20 4.00 8.27
N VAL A 2 7.00 3.88 7.21
CA VAL A 2 7.59 2.60 6.78
C VAL A 2 9.05 2.48 7.19
N PHE A 3 9.53 1.25 7.35
CA PHE A 3 10.91 0.93 7.72
C PHE A 3 11.45 -0.24 6.88
N ALA A 4 12.77 -0.41 6.83
CA ALA A 4 13.39 -1.51 6.07
C ALA A 4 13.11 -2.89 6.69
N GLU A 5 13.00 -2.95 8.01
CA GLU A 5 12.55 -4.10 8.78
C GLU A 5 11.28 -3.73 9.53
N GLU A 6 10.25 -4.55 9.41
CA GLU A 6 8.95 -4.35 10.06
C GLU A 6 8.52 -5.62 10.81
N PRO A 7 8.11 -5.52 12.09
CA PRO A 7 8.02 -4.30 12.91
C PRO A 7 9.39 -3.67 13.20
N LEU A 8 9.43 -2.34 13.36
CA LEU A 8 10.68 -1.65 13.69
C LEU A 8 11.27 -2.20 15.00
N PRO A 9 12.52 -2.71 15.03
CA PRO A 9 13.10 -3.29 16.24
C PRO A 9 13.01 -2.35 17.44
N PRO A 10 12.65 -2.83 18.66
CA PRO A 10 12.49 -1.97 19.84
C PRO A 10 13.76 -1.20 20.24
N ALA A 11 14.94 -1.73 19.89
CA ALA A 11 16.23 -1.09 20.15
C ALA A 11 16.58 0.02 19.14
N HIS A 12 15.80 0.19 18.06
CA HIS A 12 16.12 1.12 16.98
C HIS A 12 16.16 2.58 17.48
N PRO A 13 17.18 3.39 17.11
CA PRO A 13 17.37 4.75 17.64
C PRO A 13 16.22 5.72 17.30
N PHE A 14 15.47 5.47 16.23
CA PHE A 14 14.32 6.29 15.85
C PHE A 14 13.23 6.35 16.92
N TRP A 15 13.09 5.34 17.79
CA TRP A 15 12.16 5.38 18.91
C TRP A 15 12.47 6.49 19.92
N ARG A 16 13.73 6.93 20.02
CA ARG A 16 14.19 7.90 21.04
C ARG A 16 14.72 9.19 20.44
N HIS A 17 14.78 9.30 19.12
CA HIS A 17 15.37 10.46 18.46
C HIS A 17 14.41 11.66 18.54
N PRO A 18 14.82 12.81 19.13
CA PRO A 18 13.91 13.89 19.52
C PRO A 18 13.25 14.63 18.34
N ARG A 19 13.74 14.44 17.11
CA ARG A 19 13.22 15.05 15.88
C ARG A 19 12.58 14.06 14.92
N VAL A 20 12.31 12.83 15.37
CA VAL A 20 11.70 11.78 14.54
C VAL A 20 10.38 11.35 15.17
N ILE A 21 9.34 11.28 14.35
CA ILE A 21 8.04 10.71 14.73
C ILE A 21 7.90 9.38 13.99
N VAL A 22 7.64 8.31 14.75
CA VAL A 22 7.38 6.97 14.22
C VAL A 22 5.88 6.71 14.22
N THR A 23 5.37 6.29 13.07
CA THR A 23 4.01 5.74 12.90
C THR A 23 4.14 4.32 12.34
N PRO A 24 3.34 3.35 12.80
CA PRO A 24 3.56 1.92 12.52
C PRO A 24 2.93 1.47 11.19
N HIS A 25 3.39 2.03 10.06
CA HIS A 25 2.90 1.71 8.72
C HIS A 25 1.38 1.88 8.56
N ILE A 26 0.87 3.06 8.96
CA ILE A 26 -0.56 3.37 8.95
C ILE A 26 -0.90 4.68 8.22
N ALA A 27 0.03 5.25 7.43
CA ALA A 27 -0.23 6.50 6.72
C ALA A 27 -1.27 6.36 5.59
N GLY A 28 -1.47 5.15 5.05
CA GLY A 28 -2.40 4.88 3.96
C GLY A 28 -3.19 3.60 4.18
N PRO A 29 -4.17 3.58 5.11
CA PRO A 29 -4.94 2.39 5.38
C PRO A 29 -5.77 1.97 4.16
N ALA A 30 -5.85 0.66 3.95
CA ALA A 30 -6.79 0.03 3.03
C ALA A 30 -8.23 0.42 3.40
N SER A 31 -9.05 0.75 2.40
CA SER A 31 -10.50 0.88 2.56
C SER A 31 -11.16 -0.30 1.84
N PRO A 32 -11.75 -1.26 2.58
CA PRO A 32 -12.42 -2.41 1.99
C PRO A 32 -13.47 -1.99 0.95
N GLU A 33 -14.20 -0.91 1.19
CA GLU A 33 -15.23 -0.40 0.29
C GLU A 33 -14.62 0.05 -1.04
N ARG A 34 -13.53 0.82 -1.00
CA ARG A 34 -12.83 1.29 -2.21
C ARG A 34 -12.19 0.15 -2.97
N GLU A 35 -11.59 -0.80 -2.27
CA GLU A 35 -10.90 -1.95 -2.86
C GLU A 35 -11.88 -2.90 -3.54
N VAL A 36 -12.99 -3.23 -2.88
CA VAL A 36 -14.07 -4.05 -3.46
C VAL A 36 -14.68 -3.36 -4.67
N ALA A 37 -14.89 -2.04 -4.62
CA ALA A 37 -15.40 -1.28 -5.76
C ALA A 37 -14.45 -1.35 -6.97
N LEU A 38 -13.13 -1.20 -6.76
CA LEU A 38 -12.13 -1.31 -7.82
C LEU A 38 -12.07 -2.73 -8.40
N LEU A 39 -12.10 -3.75 -7.54
CA LEU A 39 -12.10 -5.15 -7.95
C LEU A 39 -13.34 -5.48 -8.80
N ALA A 40 -14.53 -5.10 -8.34
CA ALA A 40 -15.78 -5.35 -9.05
C ALA A 40 -15.80 -4.67 -10.43
N GLU A 41 -15.26 -3.45 -10.53
CA GLU A 41 -15.12 -2.74 -11.80
C GLU A 41 -14.13 -3.43 -12.75
N ASN A 42 -12.98 -3.87 -12.24
CA ASN A 42 -12.00 -4.59 -13.05
C ASN A 42 -12.53 -5.96 -13.51
N LEU A 43 -13.34 -6.64 -12.71
CA LEU A 43 -14.01 -7.89 -13.12
C LEU A 43 -14.99 -7.65 -14.29
N ARG A 44 -15.78 -6.58 -14.24
CA ARG A 44 -16.67 -6.19 -15.35
C ARG A 44 -15.88 -5.85 -16.62
N ARG A 45 -14.77 -5.11 -16.48
CA ARG A 45 -13.89 -4.75 -17.61
C ARG A 45 -13.28 -5.98 -18.25
N LEU A 46 -12.74 -6.89 -17.43
CA LEU A 46 -12.15 -8.14 -17.87
C LEU A 46 -13.15 -8.97 -18.72
N ARG A 47 -14.38 -9.15 -18.22
CA ARG A 47 -15.44 -9.90 -18.92
C ARG A 47 -15.88 -9.28 -20.25
N THR A 48 -15.64 -7.99 -20.44
CA THR A 48 -16.06 -7.23 -21.63
C THR A 48 -14.89 -6.84 -22.53
N GLY A 49 -13.69 -7.40 -22.29
CA GLY A 49 -12.48 -7.09 -23.07
C GLY A 49 -11.99 -5.64 -22.94
N ARG A 50 -12.44 -4.91 -21.91
CA ARG A 50 -12.04 -3.52 -21.68
C ARG A 50 -10.74 -3.45 -20.87
N PRO A 51 -9.90 -2.42 -21.07
CA PRO A 51 -8.68 -2.23 -20.29
C PRO A 51 -8.97 -2.12 -18.78
N LEU A 52 -8.19 -2.84 -17.98
CA LEU A 52 -8.25 -2.80 -16.52
C LEU A 52 -7.69 -1.47 -15.99
N LYS A 53 -8.17 -1.05 -14.83
CA LYS A 53 -7.65 0.10 -14.07
C LYS A 53 -6.53 -0.35 -13.13
N GLY A 54 -5.53 0.50 -12.94
CA GLY A 54 -4.43 0.25 -12.00
C GLY A 54 -3.45 -0.84 -12.44
N LEU A 55 -3.22 -1.00 -13.74
CA LEU A 55 -2.27 -1.99 -14.25
C LEU A 55 -0.83 -1.64 -13.83
N VAL A 56 -0.18 -2.59 -13.15
CA VAL A 56 1.24 -2.54 -12.81
C VAL A 56 2.07 -2.83 -14.06
N ARG A 57 3.06 -1.97 -14.35
CA ARG A 57 4.01 -2.22 -15.44
C ARG A 57 5.15 -3.07 -14.91
N ARG A 58 5.01 -4.40 -15.01
CA ARG A 58 5.96 -5.38 -14.46
C ARG A 58 7.43 -5.12 -14.82
N ALA A 59 7.71 -4.74 -16.08
CA ALA A 59 9.07 -4.41 -16.52
C ALA A 59 9.67 -3.18 -15.81
N ARG A 60 8.82 -2.27 -15.31
CA ARG A 60 9.22 -1.08 -14.55
C ARG A 60 9.30 -1.35 -13.05
N GLY A 61 8.68 -2.43 -12.57
CA GLY A 61 8.60 -2.78 -11.14
C GLY A 61 7.48 -2.09 -10.36
N TYR A 62 6.61 -1.31 -11.02
CA TYR A 62 5.45 -0.62 -10.43
C TYR A 62 4.40 -0.22 -11.46
#